data_AF-A0A326RTP5-F1
#
_entry.id   AF-A0A326RTP5-F1
#
_cell.length_a   1.000
_cell.length_b   1.000
_cell.length_c   1.000
_cell.angle_alpha   90.00
_cell.angle_beta   90.00
_cell.angle_gamma   90.00
#
_symmetry.space_group_name_H-M   'P 1'
#
loop_
_entity.id
_entity.type
_entity.pdbx_description
1 polymer ?
#
loop_
_entity_poly.entity_id
_entity_poly.type
_entity_poly.pdbx_seq_one_letter_code
_entity_poly.pdbx_strand_id
1 'polypeptide(L)'
;MTFLKITPDKENEAGFGKIAKRLFEEYAIQKGDQLFRLMEIEFYWKSETHPDQSTYGRNHVQPKAGDWFFHYSGVDIALDDPDLKGEGGILIRGIYDLTERKEIKGPMVCAMTLFSGFNAFDGNIQTKLISKPFDSLPIKAGPRKGLGKNAEVNDMHVKNYAFSINPKK
;
A
#
# COMPACT_ATOMS: atom_id res chain seq x y z
N MET A 1 15.44 -2.61 0.73
CA MET A 1 14.46 -2.05 1.70
C MET A 1 14.03 -3.15 2.66
N THR A 2 14.66 -3.27 3.82
CA THR A 2 14.49 -4.44 4.71
C THR A 2 13.13 -4.47 5.43
N PHE A 3 12.48 -3.33 5.63
CA PHE A 3 11.25 -3.27 6.44
C PHE A 3 9.99 -3.79 5.72
N LEU A 4 10.02 -3.87 4.39
CA LEU A 4 8.95 -4.47 3.59
C LEU A 4 9.07 -5.99 3.51
N LYS A 5 10.18 -6.58 3.99
CA LYS A 5 10.37 -8.03 3.96
C LYS A 5 9.34 -8.71 4.85
N ILE A 6 8.59 -9.62 4.26
CA ILE A 6 7.63 -10.48 4.95
C ILE A 6 8.35 -11.80 5.25
N THR A 7 8.25 -12.26 6.48
CA THR A 7 8.82 -13.56 6.91
C THR A 7 7.67 -14.49 7.24
N PRO A 8 7.85 -15.83 7.26
CA PRO A 8 6.76 -16.78 7.54
C PRO A 8 5.97 -16.46 8.82
N ASP A 9 6.66 -15.99 9.88
CA ASP A 9 6.07 -15.58 11.16
C ASP A 9 5.34 -14.23 11.12
N LYS A 10 5.41 -13.51 9.99
CA LYS A 10 4.87 -12.16 9.78
C LYS A 10 3.87 -12.06 8.64
N GLU A 11 3.54 -13.17 7.98
CA GLU A 11 2.42 -13.26 7.03
C GLU A 11 1.06 -13.22 7.78
N ASN A 12 0.83 -12.21 8.60
CA ASN A 12 -0.35 -12.08 9.46
C ASN A 12 -0.65 -10.61 9.82
N GLU A 13 -1.76 -10.39 10.52
CA GLU A 13 -2.25 -9.05 10.89
C GLU A 13 -1.20 -8.24 11.67
N ALA A 14 -0.47 -8.87 12.58
CA ALA A 14 0.55 -8.20 13.38
C ALA A 14 1.79 -7.82 12.54
N GLY A 15 2.22 -8.68 11.62
CA GLY A 15 3.31 -8.40 10.69
C GLY A 15 2.98 -7.23 9.75
N PHE A 16 1.82 -7.29 9.11
CA PHE A 16 1.34 -6.20 8.23
C PHE A 16 1.11 -4.91 9.00
N GLY A 17 0.58 -4.98 10.23
CA GLY A 17 0.41 -3.82 11.10
C GLY A 17 1.73 -3.12 11.43
N LYS A 18 2.84 -3.85 11.60
CA LYS A 18 4.18 -3.25 11.79
C LYS A 18 4.64 -2.48 10.55
N ILE A 19 4.44 -3.05 9.35
CA ILE A 19 4.76 -2.38 8.09
C ILE A 19 3.91 -1.12 7.93
N ALA A 20 2.59 -1.23 8.17
CA ALA A 20 1.65 -0.12 8.12
C ALA A 20 2.06 1.03 9.05
N LYS A 21 2.41 0.71 10.31
CA LYS A 21 2.88 1.68 11.29
C LYS A 21 4.07 2.48 10.78
N ARG A 22 5.09 1.79 10.26
CA ARG A 22 6.27 2.45 9.68
C ARG A 22 5.90 3.34 8.51
N LEU A 23 5.05 2.87 7.59
CA LEU A 23 4.58 3.68 6.46
C LEU A 23 3.82 4.94 6.90
N PHE A 24 3.01 4.87 7.96
CA PHE A 24 2.24 6.01 8.48
C PHE A 24 3.03 7.01 9.32
N GLU A 25 4.11 6.55 9.96
CA GLU A 25 4.87 7.33 10.94
C GLU A 25 6.25 7.78 10.43
N GLU A 26 6.86 7.06 9.50
CA GLU A 26 8.25 7.30 9.09
C GLU A 26 8.37 7.80 7.64
N TYR A 27 7.30 7.71 6.84
CA TYR A 27 7.35 7.99 5.41
C TYR A 27 6.26 8.93 4.91
N ALA A 28 6.65 9.79 3.97
CA ALA A 28 5.74 10.54 3.12
C ALA A 28 5.95 10.16 1.65
N ILE A 29 4.89 10.28 0.85
CA ILE A 29 5.02 10.22 -0.61
C ILE A 29 5.33 11.63 -1.10
N GLN A 30 6.44 11.78 -1.80
CA GLN A 30 6.81 13.00 -2.50
C GLN A 30 6.38 12.89 -3.96
N LYS A 31 5.71 13.92 -4.48
CA LYS A 31 5.39 14.10 -5.90
C LYS A 31 5.82 15.51 -6.30
N GLY A 32 6.96 15.64 -6.97
CA GLY A 32 7.60 16.95 -7.18
C GLY A 32 7.82 17.63 -5.83
N ASP A 33 7.28 18.83 -5.67
CA ASP A 33 7.36 19.61 -4.43
C ASP A 33 6.22 19.33 -3.44
N GLN A 34 5.22 18.53 -3.82
CA GLN A 34 4.11 18.16 -2.95
C GLN A 34 4.46 16.96 -2.07
N LEU A 35 3.97 16.97 -0.83
CA LEU A 35 4.15 15.89 0.13
C LEU A 35 2.81 15.38 0.64
N PHE A 36 2.67 14.05 0.66
CA PHE A 36 1.48 13.35 1.09
C PHE A 36 1.81 12.36 2.20
N ARG A 37 1.03 12.36 3.27
CA ARG A 37 1.08 11.32 4.31
C ARG A 37 0.14 10.18 3.93
N LEU A 38 0.59 8.93 4.00
CA LEU A 38 -0.29 7.77 3.89
C LEU A 38 -1.26 7.75 5.08
N MET A 39 -2.54 7.47 4.85
CA MET A 39 -3.54 7.41 5.93
C MET A 39 -4.50 6.22 5.86
N GLU A 40 -4.59 5.52 4.71
CA GLU A 40 -5.36 4.28 4.57
C GLU A 40 -4.69 3.38 3.53
N ILE A 41 -4.38 2.13 3.91
CA ILE A 41 -3.75 1.12 3.05
C ILE A 41 -4.37 -0.27 3.27
N GLU A 42 -4.28 -1.14 2.26
CA GLU A 42 -4.71 -2.54 2.33
C GLU A 42 -3.60 -3.48 1.87
N PHE A 43 -3.38 -4.58 2.59
CA PHE A 43 -2.41 -5.60 2.21
C PHE A 43 -3.07 -6.70 1.39
N TYR A 44 -2.45 -7.03 0.26
CA TYR A 44 -2.74 -8.19 -0.56
C TYR A 44 -1.46 -8.99 -0.66
N TRP A 45 -1.46 -10.23 -0.19
CA TRP A 45 -0.25 -11.03 -0.13
C TRP A 45 -0.58 -12.49 -0.37
N LYS A 46 0.11 -13.10 -1.33
CA LYS A 46 -0.03 -14.51 -1.65
C LYS A 46 1.32 -15.18 -1.56
N SER A 47 1.40 -16.30 -0.84
CA SER A 47 2.56 -17.20 -0.76
C SER A 47 2.10 -18.65 -0.66
N GLU A 48 3.05 -19.59 -0.50
CA GLU A 48 2.73 -21.01 -0.26
C GLU A 48 1.93 -21.22 1.04
N THR A 49 2.22 -20.42 2.07
CA THR A 49 1.60 -20.49 3.41
C THR A 49 0.47 -19.50 3.61
N HIS A 50 0.31 -18.53 2.71
CA HIS A 50 -0.73 -17.51 2.76
C HIS A 50 -1.46 -17.40 1.40
N PRO A 51 -2.53 -18.18 1.17
CA PRO A 51 -3.13 -18.31 -0.16
C PRO A 51 -4.20 -17.23 -0.45
N ASP A 52 -3.84 -15.96 -0.44
CA ASP A 52 -4.78 -14.88 -0.76
C ASP A 52 -5.09 -14.78 -2.26
N GLN A 53 -6.21 -15.37 -2.65
CA GLN A 53 -6.70 -15.38 -4.04
C GLN A 53 -7.23 -14.02 -4.51
N SER A 54 -7.30 -13.01 -3.64
CA SER A 54 -7.64 -11.63 -3.99
C SER A 54 -6.45 -10.80 -4.45
N THR A 55 -5.23 -11.33 -4.33
CA THR A 55 -4.01 -10.69 -4.79
C THR A 55 -3.99 -10.58 -6.32
N TYR A 56 -3.68 -9.39 -6.84
CA TYR A 56 -3.54 -9.17 -8.27
C TYR A 56 -2.36 -9.95 -8.84
N GLY A 57 -2.62 -10.76 -9.88
CA GLY A 57 -1.59 -11.53 -10.56
C GLY A 57 -0.61 -10.65 -11.33
N ARG A 58 0.66 -11.05 -11.34
CA ARG A 58 1.78 -10.30 -11.93
C ARG A 58 2.08 -10.77 -13.36
N ASN A 59 1.05 -10.72 -14.21
CA ASN A 59 1.07 -11.36 -15.54
C ASN A 59 1.84 -10.57 -16.61
N HIS A 60 1.95 -9.25 -16.44
CA HIS A 60 2.49 -8.34 -17.47
C HIS A 60 3.79 -7.66 -17.06
N VAL A 61 4.02 -7.52 -15.76
CA VAL A 61 5.22 -6.93 -15.16
C VAL A 61 5.54 -7.71 -13.89
N GLN A 62 6.83 -7.79 -13.55
CA GLN A 62 7.33 -8.43 -12.32
C GLN A 62 8.01 -7.36 -11.44
N PRO A 63 7.23 -6.58 -10.66
CA PRO A 63 7.80 -5.54 -9.82
C PRO A 63 8.61 -6.14 -8.66
N LYS A 64 9.72 -5.51 -8.30
CA LYS A 64 10.47 -5.85 -7.09
C LYS A 64 9.81 -5.21 -5.88
N ALA A 65 10.15 -5.70 -4.68
CA ALA A 65 9.65 -5.12 -3.44
C ALA A 65 9.98 -3.61 -3.35
N GLY A 66 8.94 -2.79 -3.19
CA GLY A 66 9.03 -1.33 -3.14
C GLY A 66 8.73 -0.61 -4.47
N ASP A 67 8.62 -1.33 -5.59
CA ASP A 67 8.23 -0.73 -6.87
C ASP A 67 6.77 -0.28 -6.84
N TRP A 68 6.43 0.77 -7.60
CA TRP A 68 5.05 1.12 -7.86
C TRP A 68 4.43 0.11 -8.82
N PHE A 69 3.35 -0.55 -8.42
CA PHE A 69 2.62 -1.49 -9.27
C PHE A 69 1.20 -1.00 -9.53
N PHE A 70 0.90 -0.69 -10.79
CA PHE A 70 -0.42 -0.24 -11.22
C PHE A 70 -1.29 -1.40 -11.66
N HIS A 71 -2.55 -1.36 -11.25
CA HIS A 71 -3.58 -2.30 -11.63
C HIS A 71 -4.95 -1.60 -11.65
N TYR A 72 -6.01 -2.31 -12.07
CA TYR A 72 -7.32 -1.70 -12.30
C TYR A 72 -7.97 -1.05 -11.06
N SER A 73 -7.54 -1.43 -9.86
CA SER A 73 -8.09 -0.89 -8.62
C SER A 73 -7.28 0.27 -8.03
N GLY A 74 -6.05 0.52 -8.48
CA GLY A 74 -5.20 1.56 -7.91
C GLY A 74 -3.72 1.35 -8.17
N VAL A 75 -2.93 1.74 -7.17
CA VAL A 75 -1.49 1.59 -7.16
C VAL A 75 -1.05 0.98 -5.84
N ASP A 76 -0.22 -0.03 -5.95
CA ASP A 76 0.40 -0.74 -4.84
C ASP A 76 1.84 -0.28 -4.64
N ILE A 77 2.30 -0.32 -3.39
CA ILE A 77 3.72 -0.56 -3.10
C ILE A 77 3.92 -2.07 -3.22
N ALA A 78 4.67 -2.51 -4.24
CA ALA A 78 4.87 -3.92 -4.51
C ALA A 78 5.54 -4.64 -3.34
N LEU A 79 5.06 -5.85 -3.05
CA LEU A 79 5.69 -6.80 -2.15
C LEU A 79 6.18 -7.99 -2.98
N ASP A 80 7.38 -8.47 -2.69
CA ASP A 80 8.02 -9.58 -3.38
C ASP A 80 8.97 -10.26 -2.39
N ASP A 81 8.83 -11.57 -2.22
CA ASP A 81 9.73 -12.40 -1.43
C ASP A 81 9.95 -13.75 -2.15
N PRO A 82 11.07 -13.90 -2.87
CA PRO A 82 11.40 -15.14 -3.57
C PRO A 82 11.58 -16.35 -2.64
N ASP A 83 12.01 -16.16 -1.39
CA ASP A 83 12.24 -17.25 -0.43
C ASP A 83 10.90 -17.91 -0.05
N LEU A 84 9.84 -17.11 0.07
CA LEU A 84 8.47 -17.54 0.36
C LEU A 84 7.66 -17.92 -0.89
N LYS A 85 8.23 -17.71 -2.08
CA LYS A 85 7.47 -17.62 -3.34
C LYS A 85 6.24 -16.71 -3.19
N GLY A 86 6.47 -15.61 -2.50
CA GLY A 86 5.45 -14.67 -2.06
C GLY A 86 5.42 -13.44 -2.95
N GLU A 87 4.23 -13.04 -3.37
CA GLU A 87 4.00 -11.81 -4.15
C GLU A 87 2.74 -11.09 -3.68
N GLY A 88 2.72 -9.77 -3.84
CA GLY A 88 1.53 -8.99 -3.49
C GLY A 88 1.74 -7.49 -3.50
N GLY A 89 0.93 -6.74 -2.79
CA GLY A 89 0.98 -5.29 -2.82
C GLY A 89 0.33 -4.65 -1.60
N ILE A 90 0.77 -3.43 -1.32
CA ILE A 90 0.14 -2.55 -0.35
C ILE A 90 -0.64 -1.49 -1.12
N LEU A 91 -1.95 -1.70 -1.26
CA LEU A 91 -2.84 -0.80 -1.97
C LEU A 91 -3.00 0.50 -1.21
N ILE A 92 -2.71 1.62 -1.88
CA ILE A 92 -2.92 2.96 -1.32
C ILE A 92 -4.38 3.34 -1.51
N ARG A 93 -5.10 3.63 -0.41
CA ARG A 93 -6.52 4.00 -0.43
C ARG A 93 -6.83 5.39 0.07
N GLY A 94 -5.93 5.95 0.87
CA GLY A 94 -6.09 7.27 1.44
C GLY A 94 -4.75 7.93 1.66
N ILE A 95 -4.66 9.18 1.23
CA ILE A 95 -3.51 10.06 1.45
C ILE A 95 -4.00 11.39 2.00
N TYR A 96 -3.14 12.07 2.75
CA TYR A 96 -3.37 13.41 3.26
C TYR A 96 -2.34 14.37 2.66
N ASP A 97 -2.81 15.34 1.89
CA ASP A 97 -1.98 16.40 1.33
C ASP A 97 -1.53 17.34 2.46
N LEU A 98 -0.21 17.42 2.68
CA LEU A 98 0.36 18.22 3.77
C LEU A 98 0.38 19.72 3.46
N THR A 99 0.32 20.09 2.17
CA THR A 99 0.31 21.48 1.72
C THR A 99 -1.11 22.02 1.74
N GLU A 100 -2.05 21.31 1.12
CA GLU A 100 -3.47 21.71 1.06
C GLU A 100 -4.26 21.35 2.32
N ARG A 101 -3.67 20.54 3.22
CA ARG A 101 -4.30 20.04 4.44
C ARG A 101 -5.61 19.29 4.20
N LYS A 102 -5.62 18.48 3.14
CA LYS A 102 -6.82 17.82 2.60
C LYS A 102 -6.67 16.30 2.56
N GLU A 103 -7.74 15.60 2.93
CA GLU A 103 -7.84 14.15 2.74
C GLU A 103 -8.25 13.83 1.30
N ILE A 104 -7.57 12.85 0.72
CA ILE A 104 -7.86 12.29 -0.60
C ILE A 104 -8.12 10.80 -0.38
N LYS A 105 -9.30 10.33 -0.79
CA LYS A 105 -9.78 8.96 -0.52
C LYS A 105 -10.24 8.27 -1.78
N GLY A 106 -10.05 6.96 -1.80
CA GLY A 106 -10.32 6.09 -2.93
C GLY A 106 -9.02 5.72 -3.63
N PRO A 107 -8.77 4.43 -3.89
CA PRO A 107 -7.47 3.99 -4.39
C PRO A 107 -7.14 4.55 -5.77
N MET A 108 -8.12 4.59 -6.68
CA MET A 108 -7.90 5.21 -7.98
C MET A 108 -7.69 6.73 -7.90
N VAL A 109 -8.40 7.41 -7.01
CA VAL A 109 -8.20 8.86 -6.82
C VAL A 109 -6.79 9.13 -6.30
N CYS A 110 -6.32 8.33 -5.33
CA CYS A 110 -4.94 8.41 -4.84
C CYS A 110 -3.93 8.18 -5.96
N ALA A 111 -4.11 7.14 -6.78
CA ALA A 111 -3.23 6.87 -7.91
C ALA A 111 -3.20 8.05 -8.90
N MET A 112 -4.36 8.61 -9.27
CA MET A 112 -4.45 9.78 -10.15
C MET A 112 -3.77 11.01 -9.53
N THR A 113 -4.01 11.29 -8.24
CA THR A 113 -3.34 12.43 -7.56
C THR A 113 -1.83 12.26 -7.59
N LEU A 114 -1.32 11.08 -7.24
CA LEU A 114 0.09 10.82 -7.07
C LEU A 114 0.86 10.72 -8.39
N PHE A 115 0.22 10.28 -9.48
CA PHE A 115 0.92 9.89 -10.70
C PHE A 115 0.46 10.62 -11.98
N SER A 116 -0.57 11.49 -11.91
CA SER A 116 -0.93 12.37 -13.03
C SER A 116 -0.19 13.71 -12.99
N GLY A 117 -0.22 14.43 -14.11
CA GLY A 117 0.39 15.77 -14.22
C GLY A 117 1.86 15.76 -14.66
N PHE A 118 2.37 14.61 -15.10
CA PHE A 118 3.65 14.50 -15.77
C PHE A 118 3.45 14.58 -17.29
N ASN A 119 4.32 15.31 -17.98
CA ASN A 119 4.29 15.40 -19.43
C ASN A 119 4.84 14.10 -20.04
N ALA A 120 4.15 13.53 -21.03
CA ALA A 120 4.56 12.28 -21.68
C ALA A 120 5.87 12.40 -22.49
N PHE A 121 6.31 13.63 -22.78
CA PHE A 121 7.53 13.95 -23.54
C PHE A 121 8.61 14.61 -22.67
N ASP A 122 8.26 15.17 -21.51
CA ASP A 122 9.19 15.89 -20.64
C ASP A 122 9.31 15.22 -19.27
N GLY A 123 10.43 14.51 -19.07
CA GLY A 123 10.87 14.01 -17.78
C GLY A 123 10.39 12.59 -17.42
N ASN A 124 10.63 12.23 -16.16
CA ASN A 124 10.25 10.95 -15.56
C ASN A 124 9.19 11.20 -14.49
N ILE A 125 8.35 10.21 -14.21
CA ILE A 125 7.50 10.21 -13.01
C ILE A 125 8.42 10.23 -11.77
N GLN A 126 8.34 11.29 -10.96
CA GLN A 126 9.24 11.50 -9.81
C GLN A 126 8.63 11.10 -8.46
N THR A 127 7.48 10.41 -8.47
CA THR A 127 6.77 10.03 -7.25
C THR A 127 7.54 8.96 -6.49
N LYS A 128 7.84 9.19 -5.21
CA LYS A 128 8.65 8.29 -4.38
C LYS A 128 8.31 8.42 -2.90
N LEU A 129 8.59 7.38 -2.12
CA LEU A 129 8.59 7.47 -0.66
C LEU A 129 9.88 8.14 -0.17
N ILE A 130 9.74 9.10 0.75
CA ILE A 130 10.86 9.75 1.44
C ILE A 130 10.71 9.59 2.94
N SER A 131 11.83 9.50 3.66
CA SER A 131 11.83 9.51 5.12
C SER A 131 11.32 10.86 5.62
N LYS A 132 10.21 10.83 6.37
CA LYS A 132 9.61 12.01 7.00
C LYS A 132 8.86 11.54 8.25
N PRO A 133 9.39 11.81 9.46
CA PRO A 133 8.73 11.39 10.69
C PRO A 133 7.43 12.17 10.91
N PHE A 134 6.44 11.48 11.46
CA PHE A 134 5.15 12.01 11.91
C PHE A 134 4.83 11.50 13.30
N ASP A 135 3.96 12.23 14.00
CA ASP A 135 3.45 11.78 15.28
C ASP A 135 2.67 10.46 15.12
N SER A 136 2.88 9.58 16.10
CA SER A 136 2.16 8.32 16.23
C SER A 136 0.68 8.59 16.46
N LEU A 137 -0.17 8.04 15.60
CA LEU A 137 -1.62 8.13 15.70
C LEU A 137 -2.22 6.74 15.94
N PRO A 138 -3.37 6.62 16.63
CA PRO A 138 -4.04 5.33 16.77
C PRO A 138 -4.34 4.71 15.41
N ILE A 139 -3.77 3.52 15.16
CA ILE A 139 -4.02 2.75 13.95
C ILE A 139 -5.27 1.89 14.15
N LYS A 140 -6.22 2.02 13.23
CA LYS A 140 -7.37 1.11 13.14
C LYS A 140 -7.07 0.02 12.13
N ALA A 141 -7.21 -1.23 12.55
CA ALA A 141 -7.18 -2.40 11.67
C ALA A 141 -8.61 -2.88 11.41
N GLY A 142 -8.88 -3.41 10.22
CA GLY A 142 -10.18 -3.98 9.87
C GLY A 142 -10.15 -4.75 8.54
N PRO A 143 -11.26 -5.38 8.16
CA PRO A 143 -11.38 -6.05 6.87
C PRO A 143 -11.19 -5.10 5.69
N ARG A 144 -10.64 -5.63 4.59
CA ARG A 144 -10.48 -4.88 3.33
C ARG A 144 -11.83 -4.62 2.65
N LYS A 145 -11.89 -3.56 1.86
CA LYS A 145 -13.12 -3.08 1.22
C LYS A 145 -13.19 -3.49 -0.25
N GLY A 146 -14.37 -3.93 -0.67
CA GLY A 146 -14.64 -4.23 -2.09
C GLY A 146 -13.95 -5.49 -2.61
N LEU A 147 -13.75 -6.49 -1.74
CA LEU A 147 -13.23 -7.79 -2.13
C LEU A 147 -14.28 -8.59 -2.93
N GLY A 148 -13.80 -9.34 -3.93
CA GLY A 148 -14.63 -10.29 -4.67
C GLY A 148 -14.75 -11.64 -3.97
N LYS A 149 -15.57 -12.54 -4.53
CA LYS A 149 -15.82 -13.90 -4.00
C LYS A 149 -14.56 -14.76 -3.87
N ASN A 150 -13.51 -14.46 -4.64
CA ASN A 150 -12.21 -15.11 -4.52
C ASN A 150 -11.58 -14.94 -3.13
N ALA A 151 -11.82 -13.83 -2.44
CA ALA A 151 -11.34 -13.63 -1.08
C ALA A 151 -12.06 -14.50 -0.04
N GLU A 152 -13.20 -15.09 -0.39
CA GLU A 152 -13.96 -15.99 0.49
C GLU A 152 -13.37 -17.41 0.52
N VAL A 153 -12.68 -17.82 -0.55
CA VAL A 153 -12.14 -19.18 -0.71
C VAL A 153 -11.24 -19.61 0.46
N ASN A 154 -10.48 -18.67 1.03
CA ASN A 154 -9.57 -18.91 2.15
C ASN A 154 -9.81 -17.93 3.32
N ASP A 155 -11.05 -17.45 3.48
CA ASP A 155 -11.43 -16.50 4.54
C ASP A 155 -10.62 -15.20 4.60
N MET A 156 -10.03 -14.79 3.47
CA MET A 156 -9.22 -13.58 3.36
C MET A 156 -10.05 -12.31 3.42
N HIS A 157 -11.37 -12.42 3.21
CA HIS A 157 -12.33 -11.34 3.36
C HIS A 157 -12.61 -10.91 4.80
N VAL A 158 -12.38 -11.77 5.80
CA VAL A 158 -12.58 -11.42 7.22
C VAL A 158 -11.30 -10.98 7.93
N LYS A 159 -10.13 -11.13 7.29
CA LYS A 159 -8.83 -10.76 7.89
C LYS A 159 -8.67 -9.24 7.99
N ASN A 160 -8.10 -8.77 9.09
CA ASN A 160 -7.88 -7.34 9.31
C ASN A 160 -6.63 -6.80 8.60
N TYR A 161 -6.65 -6.84 7.27
CA TYR A 161 -5.54 -6.42 6.41
C TYR A 161 -5.69 -5.01 5.86
N ALA A 162 -6.71 -4.26 6.28
CA ALA A 162 -6.83 -2.82 6.04
C ALA A 162 -6.39 -2.05 7.29
N PHE A 163 -5.53 -1.04 7.10
CA PHE A 163 -5.01 -0.20 8.17
C PHE A 163 -5.27 1.27 7.86
N SER A 164 -5.65 2.04 8.88
CA SER A 164 -5.89 3.48 8.71
C SER A 164 -5.58 4.31 9.95
N ILE A 165 -5.28 5.58 9.72
CA ILE A 165 -5.11 6.62 10.75
C ILE A 165 -6.02 7.82 10.41
N ASN A 166 -6.30 8.66 11.41
CA ASN A 166 -6.99 9.92 11.20
C ASN A 166 -6.00 11.09 11.41
N PRO A 167 -5.50 11.73 10.33
CA PRO A 167 -4.49 12.77 10.41
C PRO A 167 -5.00 14.13 10.93
N LYS A 168 -6.32 14.29 11.15
CA LYS A 168 -6.92 15.54 11.68
C LYS A 168 -6.92 15.63 13.21
N LYS A 169 -6.32 14.66 13.90
CA LYS A 169 -6.17 14.69 15.36
C LYS A 169 -4.75 15.07 15.74
#